data_AF-A0A3C0WBQ5-F1
#
_entry.id   AF-A0A3C0WBQ5-F1
#
_cell.length_a   1.000
_cell.length_b   1.000
_cell.length_c   1.000
_cell.angle_alpha   90.00
_cell.angle_beta   90.00
_cell.angle_gamma   90.00
#
_symmetry.space_group_name_H-M   'P 1'
#
loop_
_entity.id
_entity.type
_entity.pdbx_description
1 polymer ?
#
loop_
_entity_poly.entity_id
_entity_poly.type
_entity_poly.pdbx_seq_one_letter_code
_entity_poly.pdbx_strand_id
1 'polypeptide(L)'
;MKTFCKLTTQSPAASYVPLPRFLLQDEALRDISNDAKVLYALLLDRACISRQNGYVEPDGTIRLYFTLEQAQAKLHRSRQSATRIFRELEYSGLIIRKKQGLGKPALITLNYPSDAKLIAKEGEDAQA
;
A
#
# COMPACT_ATOMS: atom_id res chain seq x y z
N MET A 1 0.41 19.49 25.37
CA MET A 1 -0.73 19.56 24.42
C MET A 1 -0.16 19.85 23.04
N LYS A 2 -0.66 19.19 21.99
CA LYS A 2 -0.23 19.53 20.61
C LYS A 2 -0.96 20.80 20.17
N THR A 3 -0.23 21.75 19.58
CA THR A 3 -0.79 22.94 18.95
C THR A 3 -1.19 22.61 17.52
N PHE A 4 -2.39 22.98 17.11
CA PHE A 4 -2.92 22.71 15.77
C PHE A 4 -2.94 24.00 14.95
N CYS A 5 -2.29 23.98 13.79
CA CYS A 5 -2.33 25.09 12.82
C CYS A 5 -3.39 24.79 11.74
N LYS A 6 -3.99 25.84 11.17
CA LYS A 6 -4.87 25.71 10.00
C LYS A 6 -4.03 25.33 8.78
N LEU A 7 -4.51 24.40 7.97
CA LEU A 7 -3.93 24.11 6.66
C LEU A 7 -4.32 25.22 5.69
N THR A 8 -3.35 26.01 5.25
CA THR A 8 -3.54 27.17 4.35
C THR A 8 -2.71 27.00 3.09
N THR A 9 -2.93 27.85 2.09
CA THR A 9 -2.13 27.89 0.85
C THR A 9 -0.65 28.19 1.08
N GLN A 10 -0.30 28.77 2.23
CA GLN A 10 1.08 29.06 2.64
C GLN A 10 1.69 27.94 3.49
N SER A 11 0.89 26.93 3.86
CA SER A 11 1.39 25.80 4.64
C SER A 11 2.27 24.92 3.76
N PRO A 12 3.40 24.40 4.28
CA PRO A 12 4.18 23.42 3.56
C PRO A 12 3.35 22.15 3.32
N ALA A 13 3.59 21.48 2.20
CA ALA A 13 2.94 20.21 1.91
C ALA A 13 3.30 19.18 2.99
N ALA A 14 2.27 18.55 3.57
CA ALA A 14 2.49 17.45 4.50
C ALA A 14 3.02 16.23 3.74
N SER A 15 3.89 15.45 4.39
CA SER A 15 4.16 14.10 3.91
C SER A 15 2.89 13.25 4.06
N TYR A 16 2.49 12.56 2.99
CA TYR A 16 1.29 11.74 2.96
C TYR A 16 1.55 10.41 2.27
N VAL A 17 0.75 9.42 2.65
CA VAL A 17 0.71 8.10 1.99
C VAL A 17 -0.45 8.13 0.99
N PRO A 18 -0.21 7.87 -0.31
CA PRO A 18 -1.28 7.90 -1.30
C PRO A 18 -2.24 6.73 -1.08
N LEU A 19 -3.51 7.05 -0.83
CA LEU A 19 -4.61 6.08 -0.83
C LEU A 19 -5.26 6.07 -2.22
N PRO A 20 -5.15 4.98 -3.00
CA PRO A 20 -5.77 4.93 -4.32
C PRO A 20 -7.28 5.11 -4.28
N ARG A 21 -7.80 5.95 -5.18
CA ARG A 21 -9.23 6.28 -5.25
C ARG A 21 -10.11 5.06 -5.52
N PHE A 22 -9.62 4.07 -6.26
CA PHE A 22 -10.38 2.86 -6.54
C PHE A 22 -10.78 2.10 -5.25
N LEU A 23 -9.96 2.15 -4.18
CA LEU A 23 -10.32 1.54 -2.89
C LEU A 23 -11.55 2.19 -2.23
N LEU A 24 -11.91 3.40 -2.64
CA LEU A 24 -13.02 4.17 -2.11
C LEU A 24 -14.24 4.20 -3.06
N GLN A 25 -14.00 4.01 -4.36
CA GLN A 25 -15.01 4.22 -5.41
C GLN A 25 -15.51 2.92 -6.02
N ASP A 26 -14.71 1.86 -6.01
CA ASP A 26 -15.08 0.58 -6.58
C ASP A 26 -16.05 -0.17 -5.64
N GLU A 27 -17.22 -0.52 -6.17
CA GLU A 27 -18.25 -1.25 -5.43
C GLU A 27 -17.77 -2.65 -5.02
N ALA A 28 -16.91 -3.29 -5.83
CA ALA A 28 -16.35 -4.61 -5.51
C ALA A 28 -15.39 -4.57 -4.31
N LEU A 29 -14.85 -3.39 -3.98
CA LEU A 29 -13.93 -3.18 -2.84
C LEU A 29 -14.60 -2.47 -1.67
N ARG A 30 -15.93 -2.26 -1.75
CA ARG A 30 -16.71 -1.55 -0.73
C ARG A 30 -16.68 -2.27 0.63
N ASP A 31 -16.76 -3.59 0.60
CA ASP A 31 -16.82 -4.45 1.80
C ASP A 31 -15.47 -4.63 2.52
N ILE A 32 -14.37 -4.18 1.89
CA ILE A 32 -13.06 -4.23 2.52
C ILE A 32 -13.01 -3.21 3.67
N SER A 33 -12.49 -3.63 4.84
CA SER A 33 -12.39 -2.75 5.98
C SER A 33 -11.48 -1.53 5.73
N ASN A 34 -11.74 -0.43 6.43
CA ASN A 34 -10.89 0.76 6.36
C ASN A 34 -9.44 0.46 6.78
N ASP A 35 -9.23 -0.39 7.79
CA ASP A 35 -7.90 -0.82 8.20
C ASP A 35 -7.16 -1.57 7.06
N ALA A 36 -7.86 -2.36 6.26
CA ALA A 36 -7.31 -3.02 5.07
C ALA A 36 -6.99 -2.03 3.94
N LYS A 37 -7.86 -1.06 3.68
CA LYS A 37 -7.58 0.03 2.72
C LYS A 37 -6.35 0.83 3.12
N VAL A 38 -6.22 1.18 4.40
CA VAL A 38 -5.03 1.85 4.96
C VAL A 38 -3.79 0.96 4.83
N LEU A 39 -3.90 -0.34 5.14
CA LEU A 39 -2.77 -1.26 4.98
C LEU A 39 -2.32 -1.34 3.53
N TYR A 40 -3.25 -1.42 2.57
CA TYR A 40 -2.91 -1.41 1.15
C TYR A 40 -2.13 -0.14 0.77
N ALA A 41 -2.56 1.04 1.22
CA ALA A 41 -1.86 2.30 0.97
C ALA A 41 -0.43 2.29 1.54
N LEU A 42 -0.24 1.75 2.74
CA LEU A 42 1.09 1.59 3.36
C LEU A 42 1.98 0.61 2.58
N LEU A 43 1.40 -0.47 2.04
CA LEU A 43 2.15 -1.39 1.19
C LEU A 43 2.53 -0.75 -0.14
N LEU A 44 1.66 0.09 -0.71
CA LEU A 44 1.93 0.82 -1.95
C LEU A 44 3.09 1.80 -1.78
N ASP A 45 3.09 2.58 -0.69
CA ASP A 45 4.22 3.44 -0.33
C ASP A 45 5.53 2.65 -0.18
N ARG A 46 5.46 1.48 0.46
CA ARG A 46 6.61 0.58 0.57
C ARG A 46 7.06 0.03 -0.78
N ALA A 47 6.13 -0.29 -1.68
CA ALA A 47 6.43 -0.76 -3.02
C ALA A 47 7.16 0.31 -3.86
N CYS A 48 6.79 1.59 -3.71
CA CYS A 48 7.51 2.70 -4.34
C CYS A 48 8.99 2.72 -3.95
N ILE A 49 9.29 2.52 -2.65
CA ILE A 49 10.67 2.43 -2.15
C ILE A 49 11.35 1.16 -2.69
N SER A 50 10.65 0.02 -2.69
CA SER A 50 11.20 -1.26 -3.20
C SER A 50 11.61 -1.16 -4.67
N ARG A 51 10.77 -0.51 -5.50
CA ARG A 51 11.04 -0.23 -6.90
C ARG A 51 12.30 0.64 -7.07
N GLN A 52 12.44 1.70 -6.29
CA GLN A 52 13.62 2.57 -6.34
C GLN A 52 14.90 1.82 -5.98
N ASN A 53 14.81 0.83 -5.08
CA ASN A 53 15.94 0.00 -4.66
C ASN A 53 16.20 -1.20 -5.59
N GLY A 54 15.48 -1.34 -6.71
CA GLY A 54 15.70 -2.42 -7.67
C GLY A 54 15.14 -3.79 -7.26
N TYR A 55 14.24 -3.87 -6.28
CA TYR A 55 13.53 -5.11 -5.93
C TYR A 55 12.39 -5.40 -6.91
N VAL A 56 12.75 -5.57 -8.18
CA VAL A 56 11.85 -5.81 -9.30
C VAL A 56 12.27 -7.12 -9.96
N GLU A 57 11.31 -7.98 -10.21
CA GLU A 57 11.54 -9.25 -10.92
C GLU A 57 11.69 -9.03 -12.43
N PRO A 58 12.21 -10.03 -13.17
CA PRO A 58 12.39 -9.92 -14.63
C PRO A 58 11.10 -9.65 -15.41
N ASP A 59 9.94 -10.01 -14.85
CA ASP A 59 8.61 -9.74 -15.41
C ASP A 59 8.08 -8.33 -15.09
N GLY A 60 8.86 -7.50 -14.39
CA GLY A 60 8.47 -6.17 -13.94
C GLY A 60 7.70 -6.14 -12.63
N THR A 61 7.44 -7.30 -12.00
CA THR A 61 6.69 -7.37 -10.74
C THR A 61 7.53 -6.84 -9.58
N ILE A 62 6.99 -5.85 -8.86
CA ILE A 62 7.64 -5.32 -7.66
C ILE A 62 7.43 -6.28 -6.49
N ARG A 63 8.52 -6.64 -5.84
CA ARG A 63 8.54 -7.46 -4.64
C ARG A 63 8.72 -6.58 -3.42
N LEU A 64 7.90 -6.77 -2.40
CA LEU A 64 8.08 -6.08 -1.13
C LEU A 64 8.01 -7.04 0.05
N TYR A 65 8.75 -6.69 1.10
CA TYR A 65 8.74 -7.37 2.38
C TYR A 65 8.03 -6.50 3.39
N PHE A 66 7.01 -7.08 4.02
CA PHE A 66 6.25 -6.43 5.08
C PHE A 66 5.81 -7.45 6.11
N THR A 67 6.26 -7.29 7.35
CA THR A 67 5.98 -8.25 8.42
C THR A 67 4.63 -8.00 9.07
N LEU A 68 4.13 -9.01 9.79
CA LEU A 68 2.92 -8.87 10.58
C LEU A 68 3.12 -7.85 11.72
N GLU A 69 4.31 -7.84 12.32
CA GLU A 69 4.69 -6.93 13.39
C GLU A 69 4.71 -5.48 12.90
N GLN A 70 5.18 -5.23 11.66
CA GLN A 70 5.10 -3.92 11.03
C GLN A 70 3.65 -3.46 10.82
N ALA A 71 2.76 -4.37 10.40
CA ALA A 71 1.33 -4.07 10.28
C ALA A 71 0.71 -3.73 11.62
N GLN A 72 1.00 -4.52 12.66
CA GLN A 72 0.53 -4.26 14.03
C GLN A 72 0.97 -2.89 14.53
N ALA A 73 2.25 -2.55 14.35
CA ALA A 73 2.81 -1.28 14.80
C ALA A 73 2.21 -0.08 14.05
N LYS A 74 2.05 -0.18 12.73
CA LYS A 74 1.54 0.94 11.91
C LYS A 74 0.02 1.13 12.00
N LEU A 75 -0.75 0.05 12.18
CA LEU A 75 -2.21 0.11 12.31
C LEU A 75 -2.66 0.24 13.77
N HIS A 76 -1.75 0.07 14.74
CA HIS A 76 -2.07 -0.01 16.17
C HIS A 76 -3.16 -1.07 16.44
N ARG A 77 -2.95 -2.27 15.88
CA ARG A 77 -3.88 -3.40 15.98
C ARG A 77 -3.21 -4.63 16.58
N SER A 78 -4.04 -5.48 17.19
CA SER A 78 -3.59 -6.79 17.68
C SER A 78 -3.09 -7.66 16.54
N ARG A 79 -2.27 -8.67 16.87
CA ARG A 79 -1.76 -9.65 15.90
C ARG A 79 -2.89 -10.36 15.14
N GLN A 80 -3.95 -10.70 15.86
CA GLN A 80 -5.13 -11.35 15.28
C GLN A 80 -5.83 -10.43 14.28
N SER A 81 -6.03 -9.16 14.64
CA SER A 81 -6.63 -8.17 13.74
C SER A 81 -5.76 -7.92 12.52
N ALA A 82 -4.45 -7.71 12.67
CA ALA A 82 -3.53 -7.54 11.55
C ALA A 82 -3.55 -8.76 10.61
N THR A 83 -3.64 -9.98 11.17
CA THR A 83 -3.76 -11.21 10.38
C THR A 83 -5.05 -11.23 9.57
N ARG A 84 -6.18 -10.83 10.18
CA ARG A 84 -7.48 -10.73 9.50
C ARG A 84 -7.44 -9.71 8.36
N ILE A 85 -6.88 -8.54 8.62
CA ILE A 85 -6.72 -7.45 7.64
C ILE A 85 -5.93 -7.93 6.42
N PHE A 86 -4.82 -8.64 6.64
CA PHE A 86 -4.09 -9.24 5.51
C PHE A 86 -4.92 -10.27 4.74
N ARG A 87 -5.72 -11.10 5.42
CA ARG A 87 -6.58 -12.07 4.75
C ARG A 87 -7.68 -11.40 3.93
N GLU A 88 -8.24 -10.28 4.39
CA GLU A 88 -9.20 -9.48 3.62
C GLU A 88 -8.58 -8.97 2.31
N LEU A 89 -7.34 -8.48 2.35
CA LEU A 89 -6.61 -8.05 1.16
C LEU A 89 -6.27 -9.21 0.22
N GLU A 90 -5.97 -10.40 0.75
CA GLU A 90 -5.75 -11.60 -0.07
C GLU A 90 -7.05 -12.07 -0.73
N TYR A 91 -8.16 -12.09 0.01
CA TYR A 91 -9.47 -12.53 -0.49
C TYR A 91 -10.01 -11.61 -1.59
N SER A 92 -9.79 -10.30 -1.46
CA SER A 92 -10.12 -9.32 -2.50
C SER A 92 -9.16 -9.34 -3.70
N GLY A 93 -8.10 -10.15 -3.66
CA GLY A 93 -7.12 -10.26 -4.73
C GLY A 93 -6.19 -9.05 -4.84
N LEU A 94 -6.26 -8.08 -3.94
CA LEU A 94 -5.40 -6.88 -3.93
C LEU A 94 -3.95 -7.20 -3.59
N ILE A 95 -3.70 -8.29 -2.85
CA ILE A 95 -2.35 -8.74 -2.55
C ILE A 95 -2.20 -10.25 -2.74
N ILE A 96 -0.97 -10.66 -3.06
CA ILE A 96 -0.56 -12.06 -3.03
C ILE A 96 0.61 -12.18 -2.06
N ARG A 97 0.50 -13.06 -1.06
CA ARG A 97 1.59 -13.36 -0.14
C ARG A 97 2.14 -14.76 -0.36
N LYS A 98 3.44 -14.86 -0.63
CA LYS A 98 4.17 -16.13 -0.74
C LYS A 98 5.04 -16.34 0.50
N LYS A 99 4.83 -17.43 1.22
CA LYS A 99 5.70 -17.83 2.35
C LYS A 99 7.04 -18.32 1.80
N GLN A 100 8.14 -17.81 2.36
CA GLN A 100 9.50 -18.15 1.93
C GLN A 100 10.24 -19.14 2.86
N GLY A 101 9.58 -19.62 3.91
CA GLY A 101 10.15 -20.55 4.91
C GLY A 101 10.02 -20.05 6.35
N LEU A 102 10.60 -20.80 7.29
CA LEU A 102 10.62 -20.43 8.71
C LEU A 102 11.48 -19.19 8.94
N GLY A 103 10.95 -18.21 9.68
CA GLY A 103 11.68 -16.99 10.10
C GLY A 103 11.87 -15.93 9.02
N LYS A 104 11.56 -16.20 7.75
CA LYS A 104 11.63 -15.21 6.67
C LYS A 104 10.30 -14.47 6.52
N PRO A 105 10.33 -13.13 6.31
CA PRO A 105 9.11 -12.38 6.01
C PRO A 105 8.44 -12.94 4.75
N ALA A 106 7.10 -12.91 4.71
CA ALA A 106 6.39 -13.27 3.50
C ALA A 106 6.72 -12.28 2.39
N LEU A 107 6.88 -12.81 1.18
CA LEU A 107 7.02 -12.01 -0.01
C LEU A 107 5.64 -11.54 -0.45
N ILE A 108 5.46 -10.23 -0.62
CA ILE A 108 4.18 -9.64 -1.01
C ILE A 108 4.30 -9.04 -2.41
N THR A 109 3.29 -9.33 -3.23
CA THR A 109 3.03 -8.68 -4.53
C THR A 109 1.70 -7.93 -4.42
N LEU A 110 1.65 -6.71 -4.97
CA LEU A 110 0.45 -5.89 -5.03
C LEU A 110 -0.23 -6.04 -6.38
N ASN A 111 -1.56 -6.11 -6.36
CA ASN A 111 -2.42 -6.09 -7.54
C ASN A 111 -3.36 -4.89 -7.46
N TYR A 112 -3.86 -4.46 -8.61
CA TYR A 112 -4.89 -3.43 -8.73
C TYR A 112 -5.98 -3.92 -9.70
N PRO A 113 -7.23 -3.44 -9.56
CA PRO A 113 -8.30 -3.76 -10.50
C PRO A 113 -7.93 -3.33 -11.92
N SER A 114 -8.21 -4.16 -12.93
CA SER A 114 -7.85 -3.88 -14.33
C SER A 114 -8.53 -2.63 -14.91
N ASP A 115 -9.68 -2.27 -14.36
CA ASP A 115 -10.49 -1.10 -14.70
C ASP A 115 -10.18 0.12 -13.81
N ALA A 116 -9.25 -0.01 -12.85
CA ALA A 116 -8.86 1.09 -12.00
C ALA A 116 -8.29 2.23 -12.85
N LYS A 117 -8.87 3.42 -12.71
CA LYS A 117 -8.31 4.65 -13.29
C LYS A 117 -7.02 5.01 -12.56
N LEU A 118 -5.92 4.43 -13.03
CA LEU A 118 -4.58 4.83 -12.62
C LEU A 118 -4.24 6.15 -13.30
N ILE A 119 -3.70 7.10 -12.53
CA ILE A 119 -3.14 8.32 -13.12
C ILE A 119 -1.89 7.85 -13.87
N ALA A 120 -1.98 7.78 -15.20
CA ALA A 120 -0.79 7.71 -16.03
C ALA A 120 0.00 8.98 -15.74
N LYS A 121 1.21 8.85 -15.20
CA LYS A 121 2.16 9.94 -15.37
C LYS A 121 2.52 9.95 -16.84
N GLU A 122 1.84 10.81 -17.62
CA GLU A 122 2.45 11.34 -18.83
C GLU A 122 3.81 11.94 -18.43
N GLY A 123 4.84 11.58 -19.18
CA GLY A 123 6.22 11.92 -18.87
C GLY A 123 6.50 13.41 -19.02
N GLU A 124 7.25 13.93 -18.06
CA GLU A 124 8.09 15.14 -18.12
C GLU A 124 9.44 14.65 -17.52
N ASP A 125 10.61 14.66 -18.18
CA ASP A 125 11.05 15.39 -19.36
C ASP A 125 12.06 14.58 -20.20
N ALA A 126 11.79 14.49 -21.49
CA ALA A 126 12.81 14.39 -22.53
C ALA A 126 12.94 15.77 -23.17
N GLN A 127 13.89 16.57 -22.69
CA GLN A 127 14.50 17.72 -23.39
C GLN A 127 15.97 17.70 -22.95
N ALA A 128 16.91 17.21 -23.77
CA ALA A 128 17.47 17.81 -24.99
C ALA A 128 18.08 19.19 -24.70
#